data_AF-A0A7V4UZR2-F1
#
_entry.id   AF-A0A7V4UZR2-F1
#
_cell.length_a   1.000
_cell.length_b   1.000
_cell.length_c   1.000
_cell.angle_alpha   90.00
_cell.angle_beta   90.00
_cell.angle_gamma   90.00
#
_symmetry.space_group_name_H-M   'P 1'
#
loop_
_entity.id
_entity.type
_entity.pdbx_description
1 polymer ?
#
loop_
_entity_poly.entity_id
_entity_poly.type
_entity_poly.pdbx_seq_one_letter_code
_entity_poly.pdbx_strand_id
1 'polypeptide(L)'
;MQESIITTKNVKEALSEVVKRSDLYDFELAQYSTYLFNSSTGAYNNDIADKHISEEVFLHPDMRIGQEYTIIFKEYTSGEEKPDKLLEAKLTASKDMCEVYADIKLNEEIPYTQEDIFSNIVAEINKKKALYGVLIGIFDECVFEELTQKVDELMKNMSTKMLVSKSPYRAMDTQKFEIQRVFLENKLNINSKFIQTFPGKILLKVTPHIQGHGGRNCFGKYIYFQDYEQGDIPKISHNSETVQMSEDSSGKLIYMAKVSGLVEFENFNIDVKDSVVLDKISQTKTGDIELDSVNVYVKAKDELDDSVENGTTVESEKLDVDTMVGA
;
A
#
# COMPACT_ATOMS: atom_id res chain seq x y z
N MET A 1 -49.71 9.75 4.81
CA MET A 1 -48.50 9.41 4.04
C MET A 1 -48.71 9.74 2.57
N GLN A 2 -47.84 10.58 1.99
CA GLN A 2 -47.81 10.86 0.55
C GLN A 2 -46.56 10.22 -0.05
N GLU A 3 -46.73 9.48 -1.14
CA GLU A 3 -45.62 8.84 -1.86
C GLU A 3 -45.37 9.51 -3.20
N SER A 4 -44.10 9.63 -3.59
CA SER A 4 -43.70 10.07 -4.92
C SER A 4 -42.49 9.29 -5.41
N ILE A 5 -42.47 8.97 -6.70
CA ILE A 5 -41.37 8.25 -7.34
C ILE A 5 -40.44 9.27 -7.98
N ILE A 6 -39.15 9.20 -7.64
CA ILE A 6 -38.12 10.11 -8.14
C ILE A 6 -37.00 9.29 -8.76
N THR A 7 -36.60 9.64 -9.97
CA THR A 7 -35.40 9.10 -10.61
C THR A 7 -34.28 10.15 -10.54
N THR A 8 -33.11 9.77 -10.02
CA THR A 8 -32.00 10.70 -9.77
C THR A 8 -30.65 10.02 -9.80
N LYS A 9 -29.60 10.76 -10.16
CA LYS A 9 -28.19 10.34 -10.02
C LYS A 9 -27.58 10.72 -8.66
N ASN A 10 -28.29 11.54 -7.89
CA ASN A 10 -27.87 12.04 -6.59
C ASN A 10 -29.07 12.08 -5.63
N VAL A 11 -29.22 11.00 -4.85
CA VAL A 11 -30.33 10.86 -3.89
C VAL A 11 -30.29 11.97 -2.85
N LYS A 12 -29.10 12.34 -2.35
CA LYS A 12 -28.97 13.38 -1.32
C LYS A 12 -29.47 14.75 -1.81
N GLU A 13 -29.18 15.09 -3.06
CA GLU A 13 -29.64 16.32 -3.70
C GLU A 13 -31.13 16.28 -4.00
N ALA A 14 -31.63 15.18 -4.57
CA ALA A 14 -33.07 15.00 -4.81
C ALA A 14 -33.88 15.11 -3.52
N LEU A 15 -33.38 14.53 -2.41
CA LEU A 15 -34.01 14.69 -1.11
C LEU A 15 -33.96 16.15 -0.66
N SER A 16 -32.83 16.86 -0.77
CA SER A 16 -32.74 18.25 -0.28
C SER A 16 -33.67 19.23 -1.02
N GLU A 17 -33.98 18.96 -2.28
CA GLU A 17 -34.97 19.74 -3.06
C GLU A 17 -36.40 19.55 -2.54
N VAL A 18 -36.74 18.32 -2.14
CA VAL A 18 -38.07 17.96 -1.63
C VAL A 18 -38.23 18.32 -0.13
N VAL A 19 -37.15 18.19 0.64
CA VAL A 19 -37.08 18.31 2.11
C VAL A 19 -37.13 19.75 2.63
N LYS A 20 -37.16 20.77 1.74
CA LYS A 20 -37.43 22.17 2.16
C LYS A 20 -38.76 22.36 2.94
N ARG A 21 -39.53 21.29 3.18
CA ARG A 21 -40.86 21.27 3.79
C ARG A 21 -40.99 20.57 5.16
N SER A 22 -40.08 19.70 5.61
CA SER A 22 -40.25 18.98 6.91
C SER A 22 -39.04 18.10 7.28
N ASP A 23 -38.81 17.86 8.59
CA ASP A 23 -37.87 16.84 9.11
C ASP A 23 -38.46 15.41 9.08
N LEU A 24 -39.74 15.27 8.72
CA LEU A 24 -40.49 14.01 8.73
C LEU A 24 -40.54 13.35 7.34
N TYR A 25 -39.39 12.91 6.85
CA TYR A 25 -39.28 12.21 5.56
C TYR A 25 -38.47 10.92 5.64
N ASP A 26 -38.74 10.01 4.71
CA ASP A 26 -37.90 8.86 4.43
C ASP A 26 -37.93 8.54 2.93
N PHE A 27 -37.09 7.60 2.51
CA PHE A 27 -37.19 7.04 1.17
C PHE A 27 -36.90 5.54 1.15
N GLU A 28 -37.40 4.86 0.14
CA GLU A 28 -37.03 3.49 -0.19
C GLU A 28 -36.31 3.47 -1.54
N LEU A 29 -35.29 2.62 -1.65
CA LEU A 29 -34.64 2.37 -2.93
C LEU A 29 -35.45 1.31 -3.68
N ALA A 30 -36.11 1.69 -4.77
CA ALA A 30 -36.90 0.77 -5.58
C ALA A 30 -36.03 0.08 -6.64
N GLN A 31 -35.17 0.83 -7.33
CA GLN A 31 -34.32 0.32 -8.39
C GLN A 31 -33.06 1.17 -8.54
N TYR A 32 -32.01 0.58 -9.12
CA TYR A 32 -30.86 1.31 -9.63
C TYR A 32 -30.45 0.77 -11.00
N SER A 33 -29.80 1.60 -11.81
CA SER A 33 -29.16 1.23 -13.08
C SER A 33 -27.74 1.78 -13.11
N THR A 34 -26.81 1.00 -13.66
CA THR A 34 -25.40 1.38 -13.80
C THR A 34 -25.14 1.85 -15.22
N TYR A 35 -24.39 2.94 -15.36
CA TYR A 35 -23.98 3.47 -16.66
C TYR A 35 -22.46 3.71 -16.70
N LEU A 36 -21.90 3.69 -17.91
CA LEU A 36 -20.55 4.14 -18.18
C LEU A 36 -20.59 5.47 -18.93
N PHE A 37 -19.76 6.40 -18.48
CA PHE A 37 -19.54 7.67 -19.15
C PHE A 37 -18.06 7.81 -19.49
N ASN A 38 -17.76 8.11 -20.75
CA ASN A 38 -16.41 8.43 -21.18
C ASN A 38 -16.27 9.96 -21.23
N SER A 39 -15.39 10.52 -20.39
CA SER A 39 -15.20 11.98 -20.31
C SER A 39 -14.45 12.58 -21.50
N SER A 40 -13.64 11.81 -22.22
CA SER A 40 -12.91 12.33 -23.39
C SER A 40 -13.78 12.37 -24.65
N THR A 41 -14.75 11.45 -24.79
CA THR A 41 -15.67 11.42 -25.95
C THR A 41 -17.05 11.98 -25.66
N GLY A 42 -17.41 12.17 -24.38
CA GLY A 42 -18.77 12.48 -23.96
C GLY A 42 -19.76 11.35 -24.18
N ALA A 43 -19.29 10.16 -24.59
CA ALA A 43 -20.15 9.02 -24.87
C ALA A 43 -20.76 8.46 -23.58
N TYR A 44 -22.04 8.12 -23.67
CA TYR A 44 -22.82 7.56 -22.59
C TYR A 44 -23.33 6.18 -23.01
N ASN A 45 -23.01 5.16 -22.21
CA ASN A 45 -23.50 3.81 -22.44
C ASN A 45 -24.39 3.39 -21.28
N ASN A 46 -25.69 3.29 -21.57
CA ASN A 46 -26.74 2.88 -20.63
C ASN A 46 -26.98 1.36 -20.61
N ASP A 47 -26.42 0.61 -21.57
CA ASP A 47 -26.73 -0.82 -21.78
C ASP A 47 -25.82 -1.75 -20.98
N ILE A 48 -25.53 -1.38 -19.74
CA ILE A 48 -24.68 -2.17 -18.82
C ILE A 48 -25.49 -2.64 -17.63
N ALA A 49 -26.82 -2.68 -17.78
CA ALA A 49 -27.65 -3.56 -16.98
C ALA A 49 -27.06 -4.99 -17.11
N ASP A 50 -26.55 -5.49 -15.98
CA ASP A 50 -26.18 -6.89 -15.75
C ASP A 50 -24.89 -7.44 -16.40
N LYS A 51 -24.04 -6.59 -17.01
CA LYS A 51 -22.77 -7.07 -17.60
C LYS A 51 -21.57 -6.72 -16.73
N HIS A 52 -20.78 -7.76 -16.43
CA HIS A 52 -19.46 -7.67 -15.80
C HIS A 52 -18.66 -6.52 -16.43
N ILE A 53 -18.38 -5.48 -15.64
CA ILE A 53 -17.55 -4.35 -16.10
C ILE A 53 -16.12 -4.90 -16.27
N SER A 54 -15.49 -4.68 -17.42
CA SER A 54 -14.14 -5.20 -17.65
C SER A 54 -13.10 -4.45 -16.81
N GLU A 55 -12.02 -5.13 -16.46
CA GLU A 55 -10.87 -4.56 -15.75
C GLU A 55 -10.33 -3.30 -16.45
N GLU A 56 -10.28 -3.31 -17.78
CA GLU A 56 -9.87 -2.17 -18.60
C GLU A 56 -10.67 -0.90 -18.26
N VAL A 57 -11.98 -1.01 -18.05
CA VAL A 57 -12.83 0.13 -17.68
C VAL A 57 -12.48 0.65 -16.29
N PHE A 58 -12.17 -0.22 -15.33
CA PHE A 58 -11.76 0.20 -14.00
C PHE A 58 -10.41 0.93 -14.01
N LEU A 59 -9.49 0.52 -14.88
CA LEU A 59 -8.15 1.09 -14.99
C LEU A 59 -8.04 2.30 -15.92
N HIS A 60 -9.07 2.61 -16.73
CA HIS A 60 -9.03 3.72 -17.69
C HIS A 60 -9.43 5.09 -17.08
N PRO A 61 -8.56 6.11 -17.09
CA PRO A 61 -8.80 7.39 -16.39
C PRO A 61 -10.02 8.17 -16.89
N ASP A 62 -10.31 8.10 -18.20
CA ASP A 62 -11.45 8.83 -18.79
C ASP A 62 -12.81 8.14 -18.58
N MET A 63 -12.82 6.91 -18.10
CA MET A 63 -14.07 6.21 -17.85
C MET A 63 -14.61 6.63 -16.50
N ARG A 64 -15.93 6.76 -16.37
CA ARG A 64 -16.65 6.93 -15.10
C ARG A 64 -17.73 5.88 -15.00
N ILE A 65 -17.86 5.29 -13.82
CA ILE A 65 -18.93 4.37 -13.48
C ILE A 65 -19.89 5.15 -12.59
N GLY A 66 -21.15 5.26 -13.00
CA GLY A 66 -22.16 5.96 -12.21
C GLY A 66 -23.44 5.15 -12.13
N GLN A 67 -24.32 5.57 -11.24
CA GLN A 67 -25.63 4.96 -11.07
C GLN A 67 -26.74 5.99 -11.09
N GLU A 68 -27.88 5.57 -11.61
CA GLU A 68 -29.14 6.28 -11.52
C GLU A 68 -30.08 5.45 -10.64
N TYR A 69 -30.79 6.11 -9.74
CA TYR A 69 -31.60 5.50 -8.68
C TYR A 69 -33.05 5.91 -8.86
N THR A 70 -33.95 4.94 -8.77
CA THR A 70 -35.38 5.17 -8.59
C THR A 70 -35.70 5.00 -7.12
N ILE A 71 -36.12 6.09 -6.46
CA ILE A 71 -36.47 6.12 -5.05
C ILE A 71 -37.97 6.40 -4.88
N ILE A 72 -38.57 5.77 -3.87
CA ILE A 72 -39.93 6.08 -3.41
C ILE A 72 -39.78 6.99 -2.20
N PHE A 73 -40.06 8.27 -2.39
CA PHE A 73 -40.06 9.25 -1.31
C PHE A 73 -41.34 9.14 -0.50
N LYS A 74 -41.22 9.13 0.83
CA LYS A 74 -42.33 9.03 1.79
C LYS A 74 -42.34 10.25 2.69
N GLU A 75 -43.39 11.06 2.54
CA GLU A 75 -43.66 12.20 3.42
C GLU A 75 -44.69 11.81 4.48
N TYR A 76 -44.33 12.04 5.75
CA TYR A 76 -45.20 11.81 6.89
C TYR A 76 -45.86 13.13 7.27
N THR A 77 -47.18 13.09 7.44
CA THR A 77 -47.93 14.26 7.89
C THR A 77 -47.69 14.53 9.37
N SER A 78 -47.82 15.78 9.81
CA SER A 78 -47.69 16.15 11.22
C SER A 78 -48.70 15.38 12.08
N GLY A 79 -48.23 14.37 12.81
CA GLY A 79 -49.05 13.46 13.63
C GLY A 79 -48.96 11.98 13.22
N GLU A 80 -48.36 11.67 12.06
CA GLU A 80 -47.96 10.30 11.71
C GLU A 80 -46.59 10.01 12.33
N GLU A 81 -46.50 8.94 13.13
CA GLU A 81 -45.21 8.42 13.57
C GLU A 81 -44.49 7.76 12.39
N LYS A 82 -43.19 8.02 12.29
CA LYS A 82 -42.34 7.32 11.33
C LYS A 82 -42.30 5.85 11.78
N PRO A 83 -42.50 4.87 10.87
CA PRO A 83 -42.42 3.48 11.24
C PRO A 83 -41.06 3.21 11.90
N ASP A 84 -41.10 2.57 13.06
CA ASP A 84 -39.89 2.18 13.75
C ASP A 84 -39.05 1.31 12.83
N LYS A 85 -37.80 1.70 12.65
CA LYS A 85 -36.88 0.94 11.82
C LYS A 85 -36.33 -0.22 12.62
N LEU A 86 -36.37 -1.41 12.03
CA LEU A 86 -35.77 -2.61 12.61
C LEU A 86 -34.29 -2.38 12.93
N LEU A 87 -33.57 -1.70 12.03
CA LEU A 87 -32.16 -1.40 12.19
C LEU A 87 -31.78 -0.07 11.57
N GLU A 88 -30.65 0.45 12.02
CA GLU A 88 -29.99 1.62 11.48
C GLU A 88 -28.58 1.28 11.02
N ALA A 89 -28.20 1.80 9.86
CA ALA A 89 -26.84 1.69 9.35
C ALA A 89 -26.20 3.06 9.12
N LYS A 90 -24.93 3.17 9.50
CA LYS A 90 -24.07 4.32 9.17
C LYS A 90 -22.88 3.85 8.33
N LEU A 91 -22.64 4.51 7.21
CA LEU A 91 -21.50 4.19 6.36
C LEU A 91 -20.27 5.02 6.74
N THR A 92 -19.12 4.37 6.73
CA THR A 92 -17.79 4.98 6.81
C THR A 92 -16.91 4.41 5.71
N ALA A 93 -15.92 5.17 5.23
CA ALA A 93 -15.04 4.73 4.16
C ALA A 93 -13.57 4.89 4.55
N SER A 94 -12.70 4.07 3.97
CA SER A 94 -11.25 4.19 4.10
C SER A 94 -10.75 5.52 3.51
N LYS A 95 -9.52 5.91 3.83
CA LYS A 95 -8.91 7.16 3.34
C LYS A 95 -8.87 7.25 1.81
N ASP A 96 -8.61 6.13 1.14
CA ASP A 96 -8.61 6.00 -0.33
C ASP A 96 -10.00 5.71 -0.91
N MET A 97 -11.02 5.57 -0.07
CA MET A 97 -12.40 5.27 -0.44
C MET A 97 -12.59 3.91 -1.14
N CYS A 98 -11.59 3.02 -1.07
CA CYS A 98 -11.61 1.68 -1.67
C CYS A 98 -12.29 0.62 -0.79
N GLU A 99 -12.54 0.93 0.47
CA GLU A 99 -13.32 0.10 1.40
C GLU A 99 -14.40 0.94 2.05
N VAL A 100 -15.61 0.39 2.10
CA VAL A 100 -16.76 1.01 2.79
C VAL A 100 -17.25 0.03 3.85
N TYR A 101 -17.42 0.53 5.06
CA TYR A 101 -17.93 -0.22 6.20
C TYR A 101 -19.30 0.32 6.62
N ALA A 102 -20.17 -0.57 7.09
CA ALA A 102 -21.41 -0.21 7.76
C ALA A 102 -21.31 -0.54 9.25
N ASP A 103 -21.55 0.47 10.09
CA ASP A 103 -21.87 0.28 11.49
C ASP A 103 -23.39 0.08 11.59
N ILE A 104 -23.82 -1.12 11.97
CA ILE A 104 -25.23 -1.56 11.98
C ILE A 104 -25.67 -1.72 13.43
N LYS A 105 -26.86 -1.22 13.77
CA LYS A 105 -27.48 -1.34 15.10
C LYS A 105 -28.93 -1.78 14.97
N LEU A 106 -29.34 -2.77 15.77
CA LEU A 106 -30.74 -3.20 15.87
C LEU A 106 -31.52 -2.31 16.85
N ASN A 107 -32.81 -2.14 16.59
CA ASN A 107 -33.74 -1.57 17.55
C ASN A 107 -34.31 -2.68 18.45
N GLU A 108 -34.08 -2.55 19.76
CA GLU A 108 -34.51 -3.53 20.78
C GLU A 108 -36.03 -3.63 20.93
N GLU A 109 -36.78 -2.64 20.46
CA GLU A 109 -38.23 -2.58 20.62
C GLU A 109 -39.01 -3.43 19.59
N ILE A 110 -38.36 -3.85 18.50
CA ILE A 110 -39.00 -4.60 17.42
C ILE A 110 -38.60 -6.08 17.50
N PRO A 111 -39.54 -7.03 17.59
CA PRO A 111 -39.22 -8.45 17.46
C PRO A 111 -38.86 -8.79 16.01
N TYR A 112 -37.85 -9.64 15.81
CA TYR A 112 -37.33 -9.96 14.48
C TYR A 112 -36.94 -11.43 14.31
N THR A 113 -37.06 -11.94 13.09
CA THR A 113 -36.47 -13.23 12.67
C THR A 113 -35.12 -13.02 11.98
N GLN A 114 -34.35 -14.09 11.82
CA GLN A 114 -33.06 -14.04 11.12
C GLN A 114 -33.21 -13.65 9.64
N GLU A 115 -34.28 -14.10 8.97
CA GLU A 115 -34.59 -13.72 7.58
C GLU A 115 -34.98 -12.24 7.47
N ASP A 116 -35.73 -11.72 8.45
CA ASP A 116 -36.06 -10.29 8.52
C ASP A 116 -34.79 -9.46 8.66
N ILE A 117 -33.88 -9.83 9.57
CA ILE A 117 -32.61 -9.11 9.74
C ILE A 117 -31.81 -9.13 8.45
N PHE A 118 -31.66 -10.28 7.81
CA PHE A 118 -30.87 -10.43 6.60
C PHE A 118 -31.35 -9.49 5.48
N SER A 119 -32.65 -9.54 5.16
CA SER A 119 -33.25 -8.72 4.12
C SER A 119 -33.18 -7.21 4.46
N ASN A 120 -33.41 -6.85 5.72
CA ASN A 120 -33.34 -5.46 6.18
C ASN A 120 -31.91 -4.91 6.17
N ILE A 121 -30.89 -5.72 6.49
CA ILE A 121 -29.49 -5.29 6.41
C ILE A 121 -29.15 -4.90 4.98
N VAL A 122 -29.47 -5.76 4.01
CA VAL A 122 -29.19 -5.50 2.60
C VAL A 122 -29.95 -4.26 2.12
N ALA A 123 -31.23 -4.13 2.46
CA ALA A 123 -32.05 -2.98 2.09
C ALA A 123 -31.52 -1.66 2.68
N GLU A 124 -31.20 -1.63 3.97
CA GLU A 124 -30.68 -0.42 4.62
C GLU A 124 -29.27 -0.08 4.13
N ILE A 125 -28.38 -1.06 3.93
CA ILE A 125 -27.06 -0.81 3.34
C ILE A 125 -27.21 -0.19 1.95
N ASN A 126 -28.02 -0.78 1.07
CA ASN A 126 -28.20 -0.29 -0.30
C ASN A 126 -28.85 1.10 -0.31
N LYS A 127 -29.79 1.35 0.60
CA LYS A 127 -30.36 2.69 0.81
C LYS A 127 -29.29 3.71 1.21
N LYS A 128 -28.39 3.38 2.15
CA LYS A 128 -27.28 4.27 2.51
C LYS A 128 -26.27 4.42 1.37
N LYS A 129 -25.96 3.35 0.63
CA LYS A 129 -25.08 3.41 -0.54
C LYS A 129 -25.63 4.39 -1.58
N ALA A 130 -26.91 4.28 -1.93
CA ALA A 130 -27.58 5.22 -2.83
C ALA A 130 -27.55 6.67 -2.30
N LEU A 131 -27.76 6.86 -1.00
CA LEU A 131 -27.69 8.18 -0.36
C LEU A 131 -26.30 8.83 -0.48
N TYR A 132 -25.24 8.05 -0.36
CA TYR A 132 -23.85 8.54 -0.36
C TYR A 132 -23.14 8.38 -1.72
N GLY A 133 -23.80 7.81 -2.72
CA GLY A 133 -23.24 7.56 -4.05
C GLY A 133 -22.19 6.43 -4.09
N VAL A 134 -22.25 5.49 -3.15
CA VAL A 134 -21.47 4.24 -3.23
C VAL A 134 -22.14 3.33 -4.26
N LEU A 135 -21.35 2.72 -5.14
CA LEU A 135 -21.88 1.85 -6.18
C LEU A 135 -22.49 0.58 -5.57
N ILE A 136 -23.72 0.28 -5.94
CA ILE A 136 -24.47 -0.91 -5.50
C ILE A 136 -24.22 -2.04 -6.51
N GLY A 137 -23.91 -3.24 -6.03
CA GLY A 137 -23.77 -4.45 -6.86
C GLY A 137 -22.48 -4.53 -7.70
N ILE A 138 -21.57 -3.55 -7.60
CA ILE A 138 -20.30 -3.54 -8.37
C ILE A 138 -19.13 -4.13 -7.56
N PHE A 139 -19.04 -3.79 -6.28
CA PHE A 139 -17.91 -4.15 -5.41
C PHE A 139 -18.40 -4.84 -4.13
N ASP A 140 -19.50 -5.59 -4.25
CA ASP A 140 -20.31 -6.08 -3.13
C ASP A 140 -20.03 -7.55 -2.80
N GLU A 141 -19.04 -8.18 -3.44
CA GLU A 141 -18.69 -9.59 -3.21
C GLU A 141 -18.44 -9.89 -1.72
N CYS A 142 -17.73 -8.98 -1.02
CA CYS A 142 -17.47 -9.09 0.41
C CYS A 142 -18.73 -9.08 1.28
N VAL A 143 -19.84 -8.51 0.80
CA VAL A 143 -21.11 -8.49 1.53
C VAL A 143 -21.60 -9.92 1.71
N PHE A 144 -21.62 -10.71 0.64
CA PHE A 144 -22.13 -12.08 0.67
C PHE A 144 -21.27 -13.00 1.54
N GLU A 145 -19.96 -12.77 1.58
CA GLU A 145 -19.02 -13.53 2.38
C GLU A 145 -19.19 -13.28 3.89
N GLU A 146 -19.42 -12.03 4.30
CA GLU A 146 -19.51 -11.65 5.72
C GLU A 146 -20.93 -11.74 6.30
N LEU A 147 -21.97 -11.67 5.46
CA LEU A 147 -23.34 -11.37 5.92
C LEU A 147 -23.89 -12.39 6.93
N THR A 148 -23.73 -13.70 6.70
CA THR A 148 -24.25 -14.72 7.62
C THR A 148 -23.61 -14.61 9.01
N GLN A 149 -22.29 -14.48 9.08
CA GLN A 149 -21.58 -14.32 10.35
C GLN A 149 -21.97 -13.02 11.05
N LYS A 150 -22.16 -11.94 10.28
CA LYS A 150 -22.54 -10.63 10.82
C LYS A 150 -23.96 -10.57 11.34
N VAL A 151 -24.89 -11.31 10.73
CA VAL A 151 -26.26 -11.47 11.26
C VAL A 151 -26.23 -12.13 12.64
N ASP A 152 -25.46 -13.21 12.80
CA ASP A 152 -25.33 -13.89 14.10
C ASP A 152 -24.68 -13.01 15.17
N GLU A 153 -23.68 -12.22 14.79
CA GLU A 153 -23.04 -11.24 15.68
C GLU A 153 -24.02 -10.14 16.09
N LEU A 154 -24.78 -9.60 15.12
CA LEU A 154 -25.75 -8.54 15.33
C LEU A 154 -26.88 -9.00 16.27
N MET A 155 -27.40 -10.22 16.10
CA MET A 155 -28.42 -10.79 17.00
C MET A 155 -27.93 -10.94 18.45
N LYS A 156 -26.62 -11.15 18.67
CA LYS A 156 -26.05 -11.33 20.01
C LYS A 156 -25.68 -10.01 20.68
N ASN A 157 -25.16 -9.05 19.90
CA ASN A 157 -24.53 -7.84 20.41
C ASN A 157 -25.36 -6.57 20.16
N MET A 158 -26.50 -6.67 19.47
CA MET A 158 -27.34 -5.57 19.00
C MET A 158 -26.64 -4.54 18.10
N SER A 159 -25.35 -4.74 17.82
CA SER A 159 -24.55 -3.93 16.93
C SER A 159 -23.42 -4.74 16.30
N THR A 160 -23.03 -4.37 15.08
CA THR A 160 -21.83 -4.92 14.42
C THR A 160 -21.27 -3.93 13.40
N LYS A 161 -20.02 -4.18 13.00
CA LYS A 161 -19.37 -3.52 11.87
C LYS A 161 -19.12 -4.53 10.77
N MET A 162 -19.49 -4.19 9.56
CA MET A 162 -19.43 -5.06 8.38
C MET A 162 -18.74 -4.35 7.21
N LEU A 163 -17.91 -5.06 6.44
CA LEU A 163 -17.39 -4.55 5.17
C LEU A 163 -18.47 -4.69 4.10
N VAL A 164 -18.90 -3.57 3.53
CA VAL A 164 -20.05 -3.54 2.61
C VAL A 164 -19.69 -3.24 1.18
N SER A 165 -18.45 -2.82 0.91
CA SER A 165 -17.94 -2.64 -0.44
C SER A 165 -16.42 -2.64 -0.42
N LYS A 166 -15.78 -3.34 -1.37
CA LYS A 166 -14.32 -3.36 -1.51
C LYS A 166 -13.92 -3.34 -2.98
N SER A 167 -13.27 -2.26 -3.41
CA SER A 167 -12.68 -2.21 -4.74
C SER A 167 -11.40 -3.05 -4.79
N PRO A 168 -11.28 -4.01 -5.73
CA PRO A 168 -10.03 -4.74 -5.94
C PRO A 168 -9.00 -3.90 -6.71
N TYR A 169 -9.43 -2.84 -7.40
CA TYR A 169 -8.60 -2.00 -8.25
C TYR A 169 -8.08 -0.79 -7.48
N ARG A 170 -7.28 -0.99 -6.44
CA ARG A 170 -6.66 0.14 -5.72
C ARG A 170 -5.54 0.76 -6.56
N ALA A 171 -5.38 2.08 -6.47
CA ALA A 171 -4.20 2.70 -7.05
C ALA A 171 -2.95 2.33 -6.24
N MET A 172 -1.85 2.12 -6.95
CA MET A 172 -0.55 1.88 -6.37
C MET A 172 0.42 2.90 -6.95
N ASP A 173 1.08 3.67 -6.09
CA ASP A 173 2.12 4.60 -6.52
C ASP A 173 3.33 3.84 -7.05
N THR A 174 4.04 4.45 -7.99
CA THR A 174 5.31 3.92 -8.48
C THR A 174 6.29 3.82 -7.31
N GLN A 175 6.93 2.66 -7.12
CA GLN A 175 7.95 2.48 -6.09
C GLN A 175 9.33 2.64 -6.72
N LYS A 176 10.14 3.54 -6.17
CA LYS A 176 11.52 3.71 -6.58
C LYS A 176 12.34 2.46 -6.23
N PHE A 177 13.37 2.20 -7.02
CA PHE A 177 14.35 1.18 -6.65
C PHE A 177 14.98 1.53 -5.29
N GLU A 178 15.28 0.50 -4.50
CA GLU A 178 15.92 0.65 -3.19
C GLU A 178 17.14 -0.26 -3.12
N ILE A 179 18.28 0.30 -2.67
CA ILE A 179 19.49 -0.48 -2.39
C ILE A 179 19.76 -0.41 -0.89
N GLN A 180 19.51 -1.51 -0.20
CA GLN A 180 19.88 -1.67 1.20
C GLN A 180 21.33 -2.17 1.29
N ARG A 181 22.21 -1.34 1.85
CA ARG A 181 23.63 -1.68 2.09
C ARG A 181 23.79 -2.43 3.41
N VAL A 182 23.36 -3.70 3.44
CA VAL A 182 23.36 -4.56 4.63
C VAL A 182 24.75 -4.68 5.27
N PHE A 183 25.82 -4.61 4.47
CA PHE A 183 27.19 -4.62 5.00
C PHE A 183 27.46 -3.45 5.98
N LEU A 184 26.83 -2.27 5.80
CA LEU A 184 26.97 -1.14 6.73
C LEU A 184 26.32 -1.39 8.09
N GLU A 185 25.25 -2.20 8.13
CA GLU A 185 24.52 -2.52 9.36
C GLU A 185 25.29 -3.51 10.23
N ASN A 186 26.15 -4.34 9.62
CA ASN A 186 26.96 -5.35 10.30
C ASN A 186 28.35 -4.84 10.69
N LYS A 187 28.52 -3.52 10.82
CA LYS A 187 29.81 -2.92 11.17
C LYS A 187 30.23 -3.36 12.58
N LEU A 188 31.18 -4.29 12.66
CA LEU A 188 31.69 -4.84 13.92
C LEU A 188 32.43 -3.80 14.77
N ASN A 189 33.14 -2.86 14.11
CA ASN A 189 33.88 -1.80 14.78
C ASN A 189 33.40 -0.41 14.33
N ILE A 190 32.86 0.38 15.25
CA ILE A 190 32.27 1.71 14.98
C ILE A 190 33.32 2.69 14.41
N ASN A 191 34.59 2.52 14.75
CA ASN A 191 35.67 3.45 14.40
C ASN A 191 36.36 3.11 13.07
N SER A 192 36.36 1.84 12.65
CA SER A 192 37.00 1.42 11.41
C SER A 192 36.25 1.94 10.19
N LYS A 193 36.95 2.37 9.12
CA LYS A 193 36.31 2.62 7.81
C LYS A 193 36.14 1.34 6.99
N PHE A 194 36.79 0.26 7.39
CA PHE A 194 36.74 -1.01 6.68
C PHE A 194 35.61 -1.88 7.23
N ILE A 195 34.91 -2.55 6.33
CA ILE A 195 33.81 -3.44 6.70
C ILE A 195 34.17 -4.83 6.27
N GLN A 196 34.47 -5.65 7.26
CA GLN A 196 34.74 -7.06 7.07
C GLN A 196 33.44 -7.83 6.82
N THR A 197 33.51 -8.84 5.97
CA THR A 197 32.43 -9.80 5.74
C THR A 197 32.97 -11.22 5.75
N PHE A 198 32.07 -12.18 5.92
CA PHE A 198 32.35 -13.60 5.93
C PHE A 198 31.47 -14.33 4.89
N PRO A 199 31.86 -15.52 4.43
CA PRO A 199 31.07 -16.32 3.50
C PRO A 199 29.63 -16.49 3.98
N GLY A 200 28.67 -16.33 3.07
CA GLY A 200 27.25 -16.45 3.33
C GLY A 200 26.58 -15.20 3.95
N LYS A 201 27.33 -14.14 4.27
CA LYS A 201 26.75 -12.87 4.73
C LYS A 201 26.15 -12.08 3.57
N ILE A 202 24.98 -11.49 3.80
CA ILE A 202 24.32 -10.61 2.85
C ILE A 202 25.03 -9.26 2.86
N LEU A 203 25.43 -8.81 1.68
CA LEU A 203 26.10 -7.54 1.45
C LEU A 203 25.10 -6.47 1.03
N LEU A 204 24.29 -6.76 0.01
CA LEU A 204 23.28 -5.85 -0.54
C LEU A 204 21.95 -6.57 -0.71
N LYS A 205 20.86 -5.82 -0.54
CA LYS A 205 19.54 -6.18 -1.06
C LYS A 205 19.08 -5.08 -1.99
N VAL A 206 18.59 -5.46 -3.15
CA VAL A 206 18.03 -4.54 -4.15
C VAL A 206 16.56 -4.86 -4.35
N THR A 207 15.71 -3.90 -4.02
CA THR A 207 14.29 -3.95 -4.36
C THR A 207 14.11 -3.28 -5.73
N PRO A 208 13.58 -3.99 -6.74
CA PRO A 208 13.39 -3.42 -8.06
C PRO A 208 12.36 -2.29 -8.03
N HIS A 209 12.43 -1.43 -9.05
CA HIS A 209 11.38 -0.46 -9.32
C HIS A 209 10.07 -1.20 -9.64
N ILE A 210 8.97 -0.79 -8.99
CA ILE A 210 7.63 -1.29 -9.29
C ILE A 210 6.85 -0.15 -9.91
N GLN A 211 6.42 -0.32 -11.16
CA GLN A 211 5.59 0.67 -11.83
C GLN A 211 4.23 0.76 -11.14
N GLY A 212 3.83 1.97 -10.81
CA GLY A 212 2.52 2.25 -10.27
C GLY A 212 1.42 2.05 -11.30
N HIS A 213 0.19 1.94 -10.83
CA HIS A 213 -0.98 1.92 -11.68
C HIS A 213 -2.14 2.64 -10.99
N GLY A 214 -3.04 3.18 -11.79
CA GLY A 214 -4.24 3.81 -11.25
C GLY A 214 -5.23 2.78 -10.75
N GLY A 215 -6.30 3.28 -10.16
CA GLY A 215 -7.34 2.45 -9.58
C GLY A 215 -8.71 3.09 -9.66
N ARG A 216 -9.69 2.46 -9.02
CA ARG A 216 -11.05 2.95 -8.89
C ARG A 216 -11.57 2.72 -7.49
N ASN A 217 -12.18 3.72 -6.90
CA ASN A 217 -12.77 3.58 -5.57
C ASN A 217 -14.21 3.05 -5.62
N CYS A 218 -14.81 2.78 -4.45
CA CYS A 218 -16.18 2.27 -4.32
C CYS A 218 -17.27 3.24 -4.84
N PHE A 219 -16.90 4.45 -5.23
CA PHE A 219 -17.78 5.50 -5.77
C PHE A 219 -17.63 5.64 -7.29
N GLY A 220 -16.89 4.73 -7.94
CA GLY A 220 -16.67 4.75 -9.40
C GLY A 220 -15.69 5.82 -9.88
N LYS A 221 -14.97 6.49 -8.96
CA LYS A 221 -13.99 7.54 -9.29
C LYS A 221 -12.61 6.93 -9.50
N TYR A 222 -11.95 7.35 -10.57
CA TYR A 222 -10.56 6.99 -10.81
C TYR A 222 -9.65 7.59 -9.73
N ILE A 223 -8.74 6.77 -9.24
CA ILE A 223 -7.67 7.17 -8.33
C ILE A 223 -6.39 7.21 -9.17
N TYR A 224 -5.84 8.41 -9.33
CA TYR A 224 -4.53 8.59 -9.95
C TYR A 224 -3.44 8.09 -9.01
N PHE A 225 -2.38 7.56 -9.61
CA PHE A 225 -1.16 7.19 -8.92
C PHE A 225 -0.10 8.25 -9.19
N GLN A 226 0.81 8.40 -8.24
CA GLN A 226 1.99 9.21 -8.47
C GLN A 226 2.97 8.39 -9.31
N ASP A 227 3.15 8.84 -10.55
CA ASP A 227 4.25 8.35 -11.36
C ASP A 227 5.55 9.02 -10.91
N TYR A 228 6.63 8.25 -10.88
CA TYR A 228 7.97 8.79 -10.71
C TYR A 228 8.70 8.59 -12.04
N GLU A 229 9.53 9.57 -12.43
CA GLU A 229 10.40 9.38 -13.58
C GLU A 229 11.12 8.04 -13.44
N GLN A 230 11.03 7.21 -14.49
CA GLN A 230 11.72 5.94 -14.57
C GLN A 230 13.21 6.22 -14.35
N GLY A 231 13.69 5.94 -13.14
CA GLY A 231 15.10 5.77 -12.90
C GLY A 231 15.46 4.40 -13.43
N ASP A 232 16.33 4.33 -14.43
CA ASP A 232 16.97 3.07 -14.81
C ASP A 232 17.47 2.39 -13.52
N ILE A 233 17.08 1.13 -13.30
CA ILE A 233 17.64 0.34 -12.21
C ILE A 233 19.14 0.27 -12.48
N PRO A 234 20.00 0.88 -11.64
CA PRO A 234 21.43 0.82 -11.88
C PRO A 234 21.85 -0.64 -11.83
N LYS A 235 22.45 -1.14 -12.90
CA LYS A 235 22.93 -2.51 -12.97
C LYS A 235 24.07 -2.67 -11.96
N ILE A 236 23.79 -3.35 -10.84
CA ILE A 236 24.82 -3.64 -9.86
C ILE A 236 25.74 -4.72 -10.42
N SER A 237 26.96 -4.33 -10.73
CA SER A 237 28.04 -5.23 -11.11
C SER A 237 28.63 -5.87 -9.86
N HIS A 238 29.13 -7.10 -10.01
CA HIS A 238 29.79 -7.79 -8.92
C HIS A 238 30.90 -8.68 -9.44
N ASN A 239 31.93 -8.89 -8.62
CA ASN A 239 32.93 -9.91 -8.88
C ASN A 239 32.35 -11.30 -8.56
N SER A 240 32.16 -12.13 -9.59
CA SER A 240 31.55 -13.45 -9.43
C SER A 240 32.41 -14.46 -8.65
N GLU A 241 33.70 -14.18 -8.48
CA GLU A 241 34.60 -15.05 -7.69
C GLU A 241 34.39 -14.84 -6.18
N THR A 242 34.09 -13.60 -5.77
CA THR A 242 34.06 -13.17 -4.37
C THR A 242 32.62 -12.90 -3.86
N VAL A 243 31.69 -12.64 -4.77
CA VAL A 243 30.27 -12.34 -4.48
C VAL A 243 29.36 -13.25 -5.32
N GLN A 244 28.27 -13.72 -4.71
CA GLN A 244 27.18 -14.40 -5.40
C GLN A 244 25.92 -13.54 -5.41
N MET A 245 25.17 -13.60 -6.51
CA MET A 245 23.87 -12.96 -6.66
C MET A 245 22.78 -14.02 -6.80
N SER A 246 21.67 -13.82 -6.11
CA SER A 246 20.45 -14.61 -6.24
C SER A 246 19.22 -13.71 -6.26
N GLU A 247 18.16 -14.14 -6.92
CA GLU A 247 16.87 -13.46 -6.96
C GLU A 247 15.84 -14.24 -6.12
N ASP A 248 15.07 -13.55 -5.28
CA ASP A 248 13.98 -14.18 -4.52
C ASP A 248 12.68 -14.29 -5.33
N SER A 249 11.66 -14.94 -4.78
CA SER A 249 10.37 -15.12 -5.45
C SER A 249 9.60 -13.82 -5.68
N SER A 250 10.03 -12.70 -5.08
CA SER A 250 9.46 -11.36 -5.27
C SER A 250 10.27 -10.49 -6.24
N GLY A 251 11.31 -11.06 -6.86
CA GLY A 251 12.20 -10.34 -7.78
C GLY A 251 13.26 -9.47 -7.10
N LYS A 252 13.46 -9.60 -5.79
CA LYS A 252 14.52 -8.88 -5.08
C LYS A 252 15.86 -9.56 -5.31
N LEU A 253 16.88 -8.75 -5.61
CA LEU A 253 18.24 -9.24 -5.81
C LEU A 253 19.01 -9.20 -4.49
N ILE A 254 19.63 -10.31 -4.15
CA ILE A 254 20.42 -10.49 -2.93
C ILE A 254 21.86 -10.78 -3.33
N TYR A 255 22.79 -9.96 -2.85
CA TYR A 255 24.23 -10.15 -3.04
C TYR A 255 24.83 -10.67 -1.75
N MET A 256 25.51 -11.82 -1.81
CA MET A 256 26.14 -12.46 -0.66
C MET A 256 27.63 -12.67 -0.88
N ALA A 257 28.42 -12.58 0.18
CA ALA A 257 29.85 -12.88 0.11
C ALA A 257 30.07 -14.39 -0.08
N LYS A 258 30.98 -14.76 -0.99
CA LYS A 258 31.51 -16.13 -1.14
C LYS A 258 32.75 -16.36 -0.29
N VAL A 259 33.52 -15.31 -0.03
CA VAL A 259 34.80 -15.33 0.67
C VAL A 259 34.78 -14.38 1.87
N SER A 260 35.71 -14.58 2.80
CA SER A 260 36.00 -13.57 3.83
C SER A 260 36.81 -12.43 3.22
N GLY A 261 36.62 -11.22 3.71
CA GLY A 261 37.41 -10.07 3.27
C GLY A 261 36.74 -8.73 3.56
N LEU A 262 37.17 -7.70 2.84
CA LEU A 262 36.67 -6.34 2.95
C LEU A 262 35.69 -6.00 1.85
N VAL A 263 34.52 -5.49 2.24
CA VAL A 263 33.49 -5.08 1.29
C VAL A 263 33.84 -3.74 0.65
N GLU A 264 33.94 -3.71 -0.67
CA GLU A 264 34.07 -2.50 -1.46
C GLU A 264 32.78 -2.29 -2.27
N PHE A 265 32.17 -1.11 -2.15
CA PHE A 265 30.98 -0.75 -2.92
C PHE A 265 31.12 0.67 -3.48
N GLU A 266 31.51 0.76 -4.75
CA GLU A 266 31.73 2.01 -5.47
C GLU A 266 31.09 1.96 -6.85
N ASN A 267 30.42 3.03 -7.28
CA ASN A 267 29.82 3.15 -8.62
C ASN A 267 28.93 1.95 -9.02
N PHE A 268 28.14 1.43 -8.08
CA PHE A 268 27.29 0.24 -8.26
C PHE A 268 28.07 -1.05 -8.61
N ASN A 269 29.36 -1.11 -8.27
CA ASN A 269 30.13 -2.34 -8.31
C ASN A 269 30.40 -2.82 -6.89
N ILE A 270 30.15 -4.10 -6.61
CA ILE A 270 30.46 -4.73 -5.32
C ILE A 270 31.52 -5.80 -5.45
N ASP A 271 32.50 -5.76 -4.54
CA ASP A 271 33.55 -6.77 -4.43
C ASP A 271 33.87 -7.05 -2.95
N VAL A 272 34.50 -8.21 -2.71
CA VAL A 272 35.11 -8.57 -1.43
C VAL A 272 36.59 -8.80 -1.66
N LYS A 273 37.41 -7.89 -1.17
CA LYS A 273 38.87 -7.95 -1.31
C LYS A 273 39.51 -8.63 -0.11
N ASP A 274 40.52 -9.45 -0.36
CA ASP A 274 41.36 -10.08 0.67
C ASP A 274 42.47 -9.14 1.18
N SER A 275 42.56 -7.95 0.60
CA SER A 275 43.62 -7.01 0.87
C SER A 275 43.19 -5.55 0.75
N VAL A 276 43.87 -4.69 1.50
CA VAL A 276 43.72 -3.24 1.41
C VAL A 276 45.07 -2.58 1.26
N VAL A 277 45.16 -1.60 0.36
CA VAL A 277 46.36 -0.76 0.20
C VAL A 277 46.05 0.62 0.74
N LEU A 278 46.84 1.06 1.72
CA LEU A 278 46.66 2.33 2.42
C LEU A 278 47.92 3.17 2.31
N ASP A 279 47.74 4.49 2.21
CA ASP A 279 48.89 5.41 2.25
C ASP A 279 49.35 5.67 3.69
N LYS A 280 48.42 5.60 4.66
CA LYS A 280 48.66 5.84 6.09
C LYS A 280 47.54 5.24 6.94
N ILE A 281 47.90 4.68 8.10
CA ILE A 281 46.99 4.22 9.14
C ILE A 281 46.93 5.27 10.26
N SER A 282 45.73 5.74 10.61
CA SER A 282 45.53 6.62 11.76
C SER A 282 44.13 6.53 12.36
N GLN A 283 44.00 6.84 13.65
CA GLN A 283 42.71 6.89 14.34
C GLN A 283 41.67 7.78 13.62
N THR A 284 42.10 8.87 12.97
CA THR A 284 41.22 9.80 12.25
C THR A 284 40.88 9.36 10.82
N LYS A 285 41.80 8.70 10.11
CA LYS A 285 41.59 8.29 8.71
C LYS A 285 41.07 6.87 8.57
N THR A 286 41.57 5.93 9.35
CA THR A 286 41.26 4.50 9.25
C THR A 286 40.49 3.98 10.47
N GLY A 287 40.65 4.60 11.63
CA GLY A 287 40.21 4.03 12.91
C GLY A 287 41.07 2.83 13.32
N ASP A 288 40.62 2.10 14.34
CA ASP A 288 41.20 0.80 14.70
C ASP A 288 40.89 -0.22 13.61
N ILE A 289 41.89 -1.05 13.29
CA ILE A 289 41.79 -2.10 12.28
C ILE A 289 41.83 -3.43 13.00
N GLU A 290 40.70 -4.13 13.04
CA GLU A 290 40.57 -5.49 13.57
C GLU A 290 40.02 -6.38 12.45
N LEU A 291 40.92 -6.89 11.61
CA LEU A 291 40.58 -7.59 10.38
C LEU A 291 41.23 -8.98 10.34
N ASP A 292 40.61 -9.95 10.99
CA ASP A 292 41.04 -11.34 10.90
C ASP A 292 40.99 -11.85 9.44
N SER A 293 42.05 -12.48 8.95
CA SER A 293 42.10 -13.03 7.57
C SER A 293 42.11 -12.00 6.43
N VAL A 294 42.66 -10.81 6.64
CA VAL A 294 42.86 -9.78 5.60
C VAL A 294 44.32 -9.29 5.59
N ASN A 295 44.86 -9.06 4.40
CA ASN A 295 46.21 -8.50 4.21
C ASN A 295 46.16 -6.97 4.12
N VAL A 296 46.87 -6.26 4.99
CA VAL A 296 46.98 -4.80 4.98
C VAL A 296 48.35 -4.42 4.42
N TYR A 297 48.36 -3.66 3.32
CA TYR A 297 49.56 -3.11 2.70
C TYR A 297 49.59 -1.61 2.94
N VAL A 298 50.67 -1.07 3.50
CA VAL A 298 50.82 0.36 3.74
C VAL A 298 51.98 0.90 2.91
N LYS A 299 51.71 1.83 1.98
CA LYS A 299 52.70 2.46 1.10
C LYS A 299 52.86 3.93 1.46
N ALA A 300 54.00 4.30 2.04
CA ALA A 300 54.28 5.70 2.38
C ALA A 300 54.26 6.60 1.14
N LYS A 301 53.65 7.79 1.26
CA LYS A 301 53.64 8.81 0.20
C LYS A 301 54.89 9.70 0.20
N ASP A 302 55.49 9.93 1.37
CA ASP A 302 56.64 10.81 1.58
C ASP A 302 57.61 10.17 2.59
N GLU A 303 58.92 10.42 2.42
CA GLU A 303 60.01 9.84 3.24
C GLU A 303 60.01 10.28 4.71
N LEU A 304 59.16 11.25 5.08
CA LEU A 304 59.09 11.87 6.41
C LEU A 304 57.77 11.60 7.15
N ASP A 305 56.83 10.86 6.55
CA ASP A 305 55.50 10.61 7.16
C ASP A 305 55.43 9.20 7.75
N ASP A 306 55.09 9.10 9.04
CA ASP A 306 54.87 7.81 9.68
C ASP A 306 53.65 7.12 9.06
N SER A 307 53.89 5.97 8.44
CA SER A 307 52.86 5.12 7.81
C SER A 307 51.80 4.60 8.80
N VAL A 308 52.10 4.57 10.10
CA VAL A 308 51.19 4.16 11.19
C VAL A 308 51.28 5.15 12.35
N GLU A 309 50.19 5.84 12.67
CA GLU A 309 50.13 6.85 13.74
C GLU A 309 50.07 6.21 15.14
N ASN A 310 50.82 6.78 16.09
CA ASN A 310 50.83 6.36 17.50
C ASN A 310 49.43 6.33 18.11
N GLY A 311 49.13 5.25 18.83
CA GLY A 311 47.81 5.05 19.48
C GLY A 311 46.77 4.36 18.61
N THR A 312 47.15 3.85 17.42
CA THR A 312 46.28 3.03 16.57
C THR A 312 46.58 1.54 16.75
N THR A 313 45.54 0.71 16.92
CA THR A 313 45.68 -0.75 16.96
C THR A 313 45.41 -1.35 15.58
N VAL A 314 46.29 -2.26 15.13
CA VAL A 314 46.16 -2.99 13.85
C VAL A 314 46.31 -4.48 14.09
N GLU A 315 45.22 -5.21 13.92
CA GLU A 315 45.15 -6.66 13.90
C GLU A 315 44.76 -7.10 12.49
N SER A 316 45.63 -7.89 11.85
CA SER A 316 45.46 -8.37 10.46
C SER A 316 46.16 -9.72 10.27
N GLU A 317 45.82 -10.47 9.22
CA GLU A 317 46.52 -11.72 8.90
C GLU A 317 47.97 -11.46 8.47
N LYS A 318 48.16 -10.41 7.68
CA LYS A 318 49.47 -9.93 7.27
C LYS A 318 49.46 -8.41 7.18
N LEU A 319 50.48 -7.78 7.77
CA LEU A 319 50.73 -6.36 7.65
C LEU A 319 52.08 -6.16 6.95
N ASP A 320 52.04 -5.69 5.70
CA ASP A 320 53.23 -5.31 4.94
C ASP A 320 53.32 -3.77 4.93
N VAL A 321 54.23 -3.22 5.72
CA VAL A 321 54.49 -1.79 5.78
C VAL A 321 55.75 -1.49 4.98
N ASP A 322 55.61 -0.71 3.91
CA ASP A 322 56.76 -0.14 3.21
C ASP A 322 57.21 1.12 3.96
N THR A 323 58.06 0.91 4.96
CA THR A 323 58.76 1.96 5.71
C THR A 323 60.26 1.73 5.61
N MET A 324 61.04 2.82 5.58
CA MET A 324 62.37 2.75 6.19
C MET A 324 62.20 2.91 7.69
N VAL A 325 62.69 1.93 8.47
CA VAL A 325 62.77 2.03 9.94
C VAL A 325 63.79 3.14 10.26
N GLY A 326 63.31 4.35 10.54
CA GLY A 326 64.12 5.42 11.14
C GLY A 326 64.52 5.02 12.56
N ALA A 327 65.81 5.16 12.87
CA ALA A 327 66.42 4.79 14.15
C ALA A 327 65.91 5.58 15.36
#